data_AF-A0A4Y2HIE3-F1
#
_entry.id   AF-A0A4Y2HIE3-F1
#
_cell.length_a   1.000
_cell.length_b   1.000
_cell.length_c   1.000
_cell.angle_alpha   90.00
_cell.angle_beta   90.00
_cell.angle_gamma   90.00
#
_symmetry.space_group_name_H-M   'P 1'
#
loop_
_entity.id
_entity.type
_entity.pdbx_description
1 polymer ?
#
loop_
_entity_poly.entity_id
_entity_poly.type
_entity_poly.pdbx_seq_one_letter_code
_entity_poly.pdbx_strand_id
1 'polypeptide(L)'
;MDPKRKDMYAQSRRFQEACEIMKKNAAKFLENELSSDSSSEDEIDDLKILKKTFSNYAEDENSNLSKITEYLQDILTSGAVVCLICIESVKRNDKIWSCESCYCILHLTCIQKWAKDSMYHLSANLNEDKKDSLKWCCPKCRFDYGPSKQPSKYFCFCGKVENPVYDSWNVPHSCGKTCDKKLKPECGHTCCLLCHPGPCPPCPKTVLVSCCCSKSAKVSRRCSAKEWLCGKKCEKLLCCKIHRCEVPCHEGPCPPCNRQSKQKCQCGSRVSLRPCYSPKWQCDKVCSKPLDCGKHYCENICHEGTCPDCPNSGPRSCPCGKKMVVLPCTEDVSTCGDTCNKLLECDLHTCSERCHYGPCGKVSHPEVSTSIQHTPDNQREISSSFYLE
;
A
#
# COMPACT_ATOMS: atom_id res chain seq x y z
N MET A 1 -43.64 56.31 -7.85
CA MET A 1 -42.34 55.85 -8.39
C MET A 1 -41.89 54.66 -7.58
N ASP A 2 -41.87 53.49 -8.19
CA ASP A 2 -41.77 52.16 -7.57
C ASP A 2 -40.38 51.90 -6.90
N PRO A 3 -40.31 51.50 -5.61
CA PRO A 3 -39.05 51.29 -4.88
C PRO A 3 -38.07 50.32 -5.57
N LYS A 4 -38.58 49.27 -6.22
CA LYS A 4 -37.77 48.26 -6.92
C LYS A 4 -36.99 48.83 -8.12
N ARG A 5 -37.49 49.90 -8.73
CA ARG A 5 -36.85 50.53 -9.91
C ARG A 5 -35.64 51.38 -9.53
N LYS A 6 -35.64 51.94 -8.30
CA LYS A 6 -34.52 52.72 -7.76
C LYS A 6 -33.34 51.82 -7.39
N ASP A 7 -33.60 50.64 -6.84
CA ASP A 7 -32.55 49.67 -6.46
C ASP A 7 -31.83 49.09 -7.68
N MET A 8 -32.57 48.76 -8.75
CA MET A 8 -31.98 48.27 -10.00
C MET A 8 -31.06 49.31 -10.66
N TYR A 9 -31.47 50.59 -10.65
CA TYR A 9 -30.68 51.69 -11.19
C TYR A 9 -29.43 51.98 -10.34
N ALA A 10 -29.54 51.88 -9.01
CA ALA A 10 -28.40 52.02 -8.11
C ALA A 10 -27.37 50.89 -8.29
N GLN A 11 -27.82 49.66 -8.56
CA GLN A 11 -26.95 48.51 -8.81
C GLN A 11 -26.24 48.61 -10.17
N SER A 12 -26.95 49.08 -11.20
CA SER A 12 -26.38 49.34 -12.53
C SER A 12 -25.34 50.45 -12.52
N ARG A 13 -25.56 51.53 -11.77
CA ARG A 13 -24.60 52.62 -11.60
C ARG A 13 -23.33 52.18 -10.87
N ARG A 14 -23.46 51.39 -9.79
CA ARG A 14 -22.30 50.79 -9.10
C ARG A 14 -21.47 49.89 -10.02
N PHE A 15 -22.13 49.16 -10.92
CA PHE A 15 -21.45 48.34 -11.91
C PHE A 15 -20.69 49.19 -12.94
N GLN A 16 -21.28 50.27 -13.44
CA GLN A 16 -20.60 51.22 -14.33
C GLN A 16 -19.41 51.90 -13.66
N GLU A 17 -19.55 52.35 -12.41
CA GLU A 17 -18.46 52.94 -11.63
C GLU A 17 -17.31 51.94 -11.45
N ALA A 18 -17.61 50.67 -11.12
CA ALA A 18 -16.60 49.62 -11.02
C ALA A 18 -15.89 49.35 -12.37
N CYS A 19 -16.63 49.33 -13.48
CA CYS A 19 -16.06 49.19 -14.82
C CYS A 19 -15.15 50.37 -15.20
N GLU A 20 -15.52 51.59 -14.85
CA GLU A 20 -14.69 52.77 -15.11
C GLU A 20 -13.41 52.79 -14.27
N ILE A 21 -13.48 52.37 -13.01
CA ILE A 21 -12.31 52.19 -12.16
C ILE A 21 -11.36 51.15 -12.75
N MET A 22 -11.89 50.00 -13.20
CA MET A 22 -11.08 48.98 -13.88
C MET A 22 -10.43 49.50 -15.16
N LYS A 23 -11.16 50.26 -15.99
CA LYS A 23 -10.62 50.87 -17.21
C LYS A 23 -9.52 51.89 -16.91
N LYS A 24 -9.71 52.74 -15.89
CA LYS A 24 -8.70 53.72 -15.47
C LYS A 24 -7.45 53.04 -14.91
N ASN A 25 -7.61 51.97 -14.14
CA ASN A 25 -6.48 51.22 -13.61
C ASN A 25 -5.72 50.49 -14.72
N ALA A 26 -6.42 49.93 -15.71
CA ALA A 26 -5.80 49.31 -16.88
C ALA A 26 -5.01 50.33 -17.73
N ALA A 27 -5.58 51.53 -17.93
CA ALA A 27 -4.91 52.61 -18.65
C ALA A 27 -3.64 53.08 -17.91
N LYS A 28 -3.70 53.24 -16.58
CA LYS A 28 -2.52 53.58 -15.76
C LYS A 28 -1.41 52.52 -15.83
N PHE A 29 -1.78 51.25 -15.86
CA PHE A 29 -0.80 50.16 -16.04
C PHE A 29 -0.13 50.22 -17.40
N LEU A 30 -0.90 50.52 -18.45
CA LEU A 30 -0.37 50.66 -19.82
C LEU A 30 0.58 51.88 -19.95
N GLU A 31 0.30 52.97 -19.24
CA GLU A 31 1.15 54.17 -19.21
C GLU A 31 2.47 53.94 -18.45
N ASN A 32 2.45 53.08 -17.43
CA ASN A 32 3.63 52.71 -16.65
C ASN A 32 4.58 51.77 -17.43
N GLU A 33 4.04 50.94 -18.33
CA GLU A 33 4.83 50.11 -19.25
C GLU A 33 5.49 50.94 -20.37
N LEU A 34 4.90 52.07 -20.76
CA LEU A 34 5.43 52.92 -21.84
C LEU A 34 6.49 53.93 -21.38
N SER A 35 6.66 54.11 -20.07
CA SER A 35 7.60 55.07 -19.47
C SER A 35 8.85 54.43 -18.87
N SER A 36 8.97 53.10 -18.92
CA SER A 36 10.12 52.34 -18.39
C SER A 36 10.92 51.66 -19.52
N ASP A 37 11.69 52.44 -20.28
CA ASP A 37 12.83 51.95 -21.07
C ASP A 37 14.16 52.24 -20.35
N SER A 38 14.27 51.80 -19.09
CA SER A 38 15.53 51.94 -18.35
C SER A 38 15.70 50.80 -17.35
N SER A 39 16.60 49.89 -17.72
CA SER A 39 17.43 48.97 -16.92
C SER A 39 17.34 49.06 -15.39
N SER A 40 16.21 48.65 -14.82
CA SER A 40 16.14 47.96 -13.54
C SER A 40 14.93 47.04 -13.61
N GLU A 41 15.19 45.73 -13.68
CA GLU A 41 14.14 44.71 -13.56
C GLU A 41 13.51 44.85 -12.17
N ASP A 42 12.46 45.66 -12.07
CA ASP A 42 11.54 45.59 -10.96
C ASP A 42 10.84 44.22 -11.10
N GLU A 43 11.44 43.20 -10.48
CA GLU A 43 10.86 41.88 -10.30
C GLU A 43 9.43 42.08 -9.75
N ILE A 44 8.44 41.96 -10.63
CA ILE A 44 7.06 41.78 -10.22
C ILE A 44 7.11 40.63 -9.22
N ASP A 45 6.61 40.86 -8.00
CA ASP A 45 6.72 39.92 -6.89
C ASP A 45 5.88 38.65 -7.18
N ASP A 46 6.43 37.80 -8.04
CA ASP A 46 5.83 36.57 -8.59
C ASP A 46 5.42 35.64 -7.44
N LEU A 47 6.17 35.71 -6.33
CA LEU A 47 5.87 35.03 -5.07
C LEU A 47 4.55 35.48 -4.46
N LYS A 48 4.27 36.79 -4.39
CA LYS A 48 2.96 37.28 -3.91
C LYS A 48 1.83 36.85 -4.82
N ILE A 49 2.04 36.81 -6.13
CA ILE A 49 1.02 36.37 -7.10
C ILE A 49 0.75 34.88 -6.95
N LEU A 50 1.81 34.05 -6.93
CA LEU A 50 1.70 32.60 -6.73
C LEU A 50 1.05 32.25 -5.39
N LYS A 51 1.42 32.93 -4.30
CA LYS A 51 0.76 32.72 -3.00
C LYS A 51 -0.73 33.07 -3.03
N LYS A 52 -1.11 34.15 -3.72
CA LYS A 52 -2.54 34.51 -3.89
C LYS A 52 -3.29 33.50 -4.74
N THR A 53 -2.72 32.98 -5.82
CA THR A 53 -3.39 31.97 -6.65
C THR A 53 -3.58 30.65 -5.89
N PHE A 54 -2.59 30.26 -5.07
CA PHE A 54 -2.68 29.07 -4.23
C PHE A 54 -3.46 29.24 -2.93
N SER A 55 -3.79 30.47 -2.50
CA SER A 55 -4.57 30.72 -1.27
C SER A 55 -5.95 30.04 -1.25
N ASN A 56 -6.51 29.76 -2.43
CA ASN A 56 -7.78 29.04 -2.57
C ASN A 56 -7.65 27.52 -2.37
N TYR A 57 -6.43 27.00 -2.33
CA TYR A 57 -6.09 25.61 -2.02
C TYR A 57 -5.74 25.57 -0.54
N ALA A 58 -6.33 24.64 0.21
CA ALA A 58 -6.07 24.54 1.63
C ALA A 58 -4.57 24.28 1.85
N GLU A 59 -3.98 24.94 2.86
CA GLU A 59 -2.75 24.51 3.50
C GLU A 59 -3.04 23.16 4.17
N ASP A 60 -3.11 22.09 3.38
CA ASP A 60 -2.98 20.75 3.95
C ASP A 60 -1.63 20.72 4.66
N GLU A 61 -1.57 20.21 5.89
CA GLU A 61 -0.32 20.03 6.67
C GLU A 61 0.72 19.13 5.97
N ASN A 62 0.40 18.66 4.77
CA ASN A 62 1.26 17.86 3.94
C ASN A 62 2.03 18.76 2.97
N SER A 63 3.36 18.77 3.11
CA SER A 63 4.40 19.52 2.35
C SER A 63 4.26 19.65 0.82
N ASN A 64 3.25 19.04 0.21
CA ASN A 64 3.06 18.95 -1.22
C ASN A 64 2.72 20.30 -1.86
N LEU A 65 1.89 21.16 -1.27
CA LEU A 65 1.56 22.45 -1.88
C LEU A 65 2.77 23.40 -1.90
N SER A 66 3.56 23.42 -0.82
CA SER A 66 4.81 24.17 -0.75
C SER A 66 5.82 23.68 -1.78
N LYS A 67 6.00 22.36 -1.92
CA LYS A 67 6.87 21.75 -2.95
C LYS A 67 6.42 22.09 -4.37
N ILE A 68 5.11 22.11 -4.62
CA ILE A 68 4.55 22.52 -5.91
C ILE A 68 4.84 24.00 -6.17
N THR A 69 4.72 24.84 -5.16
CA THR A 69 4.96 26.29 -5.28
C THR A 69 6.43 26.60 -5.57
N GLU A 70 7.35 25.96 -4.84
CA GLU A 70 8.80 26.04 -5.07
C GLU A 70 9.17 25.54 -6.47
N TYR A 71 8.64 24.40 -6.88
CA TYR A 71 8.87 23.85 -8.21
C TYR A 71 8.35 24.76 -9.34
N LEU A 72 7.21 25.42 -9.15
CA LEU A 72 6.69 26.39 -10.11
C LEU A 72 7.56 27.65 -10.17
N GLN A 73 8.03 28.12 -9.02
CA GLN A 73 8.95 29.25 -8.95
C GLN A 73 10.23 28.98 -9.74
N ASP A 74 10.86 27.82 -9.53
CA ASP A 74 12.08 27.41 -10.24
C ASP A 74 11.91 27.35 -11.76
N ILE A 75 10.70 27.08 -12.26
CA ILE A 75 10.44 26.96 -13.70
C ILE A 75 10.04 28.28 -14.34
N LEU A 76 9.41 29.17 -13.57
CA LEU A 76 8.98 30.48 -14.07
C LEU A 76 10.17 31.46 -14.17
N THR A 77 11.20 31.27 -13.35
CA THR A 77 12.45 32.02 -13.46
C THR A 77 13.20 31.68 -14.75
N SER A 78 13.39 32.68 -15.61
CA SER A 78 14.08 32.53 -16.90
C SER A 78 15.49 31.97 -16.71
N GLY A 79 15.86 30.89 -17.42
CA GLY A 79 17.20 30.31 -17.38
C GLY A 79 17.48 29.36 -16.21
N ALA A 80 16.55 29.20 -15.26
CA ALA A 80 16.71 28.27 -14.14
C ALA A 80 16.57 26.79 -14.54
N VAL A 81 15.90 26.50 -15.67
CA VAL A 81 15.71 25.14 -16.16
C VAL A 81 16.86 24.73 -17.09
N VAL A 82 17.66 23.77 -16.63
CA VAL A 82 18.77 23.17 -17.39
C VAL A 82 18.40 21.78 -17.87
N CYS A 83 18.65 21.49 -19.15
CA CYS A 83 18.46 20.14 -19.68
C CYS A 83 19.55 19.20 -19.16
N LEU A 84 19.18 18.16 -18.41
CA LEU A 84 20.13 17.23 -17.79
C LEU A 84 20.93 16.37 -18.79
N ILE A 85 20.60 16.41 -20.07
CA ILE A 85 21.29 15.62 -21.11
C ILE A 85 22.41 16.43 -21.77
N CYS A 86 22.13 17.67 -22.18
CA CYS A 86 23.12 18.54 -22.83
C CYS A 86 23.71 19.61 -21.89
N ILE A 87 23.17 19.76 -20.67
CA ILE A 87 23.59 20.73 -19.65
C ILE A 87 23.38 22.19 -20.10
N GLU A 88 22.62 22.41 -21.17
CA GLU A 88 22.27 23.74 -21.66
C GLU A 88 20.96 24.24 -21.04
N SER A 89 20.85 25.57 -20.91
CA SER A 89 19.63 26.26 -20.50
C SER A 89 18.49 26.04 -21.49
N VAL A 90 17.28 25.78 -20.99
CA VAL A 90 16.08 25.62 -21.83
C VAL A 90 15.47 26.99 -22.10
N LYS A 91 15.45 27.39 -23.38
CA LYS A 91 14.93 28.70 -23.81
C LYS A 91 13.44 28.64 -24.10
N ARG A 92 12.78 29.80 -24.04
CA ARG A 92 11.34 29.96 -24.33
C ARG A 92 10.90 29.41 -25.69
N ASN A 93 11.78 29.50 -26.70
CA ASN A 93 11.50 29.04 -28.08
C ASN A 93 11.91 27.58 -28.33
N ASP A 94 12.52 26.92 -27.37
CA ASP A 94 12.98 25.55 -27.55
C ASP A 94 11.81 24.56 -27.57
N LYS A 95 11.96 23.51 -28.37
CA LYS A 95 11.05 22.35 -28.30
C LYS A 95 11.45 21.50 -27.11
N ILE A 96 10.52 21.29 -26.20
CA ILE A 96 10.78 20.57 -24.95
C ILE A 96 9.97 19.28 -24.84
N TRP A 97 10.34 18.46 -23.86
CA TRP A 97 9.56 17.36 -23.35
C TRP A 97 9.54 17.41 -21.82
N SER A 98 8.38 17.15 -21.22
CA SER A 98 8.20 17.09 -19.77
C SER A 98 7.83 15.69 -19.30
N CYS A 99 8.53 15.18 -18.29
CA CYS A 99 8.24 13.86 -17.71
C CYS A 99 6.86 13.80 -17.02
N GLU A 100 6.09 12.73 -17.22
CA GLU A 100 4.78 12.54 -16.57
C GLU A 100 4.88 12.25 -15.05
N SER A 101 6.04 11.78 -14.59
CA SER A 101 6.28 11.38 -13.20
C SER A 101 6.97 12.48 -12.38
N CYS A 102 8.15 12.92 -12.80
CA CYS A 102 8.95 13.92 -12.07
C CYS A 102 8.89 15.33 -12.67
N TYR A 103 8.16 15.51 -13.77
CA TYR A 103 7.95 16.79 -14.44
C TYR A 103 9.23 17.50 -14.92
N CYS A 104 10.39 16.83 -14.95
CA CYS A 104 11.60 17.44 -15.50
C CYS A 104 11.41 17.85 -16.96
N ILE A 105 11.96 19.02 -17.31
CA ILE A 105 11.92 19.57 -18.65
C ILE A 105 13.27 19.28 -19.31
N LEU A 106 13.24 18.72 -20.51
CA LEU A 106 14.41 18.41 -21.32
C LEU A 106 14.15 18.90 -22.75
N HIS A 107 15.21 19.23 -23.51
CA HIS A 107 15.06 19.46 -24.94
C HIS A 107 14.51 18.21 -25.63
N LEU A 108 13.56 18.40 -26.54
CA LEU A 108 12.89 17.31 -27.26
C LEU A 108 13.90 16.44 -28.03
N THR A 109 14.87 17.07 -28.68
CA THR A 109 15.93 16.38 -29.43
C THR A 109 16.83 15.54 -28.54
N CYS A 110 17.12 16.02 -27.32
CA CYS A 110 17.93 15.31 -26.35
C CYS A 110 17.22 14.05 -25.85
N ILE A 111 15.96 14.18 -25.42
CA ILE A 111 15.21 13.01 -24.93
C ILE A 111 14.89 12.02 -26.05
N GLN A 112 14.73 12.48 -27.29
CA GLN A 112 14.57 11.62 -28.47
C GLN A 112 15.76 10.70 -28.67
N LYS A 113 16.98 11.25 -28.62
CA LYS A 113 18.21 10.46 -28.72
C LYS A 113 18.32 9.51 -27.53
N TRP A 114 18.13 10.00 -26.31
CA TRP A 114 18.16 9.18 -25.10
C TRP A 114 17.23 7.97 -25.16
N ALA A 115 15.97 8.18 -25.55
CA ALA A 115 14.99 7.10 -25.64
C ALA A 115 15.38 6.08 -26.72
N LYS A 116 15.85 6.53 -27.90
CA LYS A 116 16.32 5.64 -28.98
C LYS A 116 17.51 4.81 -28.55
N ASP A 117 18.53 5.45 -27.97
CA ASP A 117 19.77 4.79 -27.56
C ASP A 117 19.49 3.78 -26.43
N SER A 118 18.67 4.16 -25.46
CA SER A 118 18.25 3.27 -24.37
C SER A 118 17.58 2.02 -24.93
N MET A 119 16.61 2.19 -25.83
CA MET A 119 15.90 1.06 -26.44
C MET A 119 16.80 0.21 -27.32
N TYR A 120 17.73 0.82 -28.07
CA TYR A 120 18.70 0.10 -28.89
C TYR A 120 19.57 -0.82 -28.03
N HIS A 121 20.17 -0.30 -26.95
CA HIS A 121 21.00 -1.07 -26.02
C HIS A 121 20.22 -2.20 -25.32
N LEU A 122 18.95 -1.96 -24.99
CA LEU A 122 18.09 -3.00 -24.42
C LEU A 122 17.72 -4.08 -25.45
N SER A 123 17.45 -3.69 -26.70
CA SER A 123 17.08 -4.61 -27.77
C SER A 123 18.22 -5.51 -28.23
N ALA A 124 19.48 -5.06 -28.14
CA ALA A 124 20.65 -5.86 -28.47
C ALA A 124 20.84 -7.09 -27.56
N ASN A 125 20.19 -7.10 -26.38
CA ASN A 125 20.32 -8.15 -25.38
C ASN A 125 19.06 -9.07 -25.30
N LEU A 126 18.07 -8.89 -26.17
CA LEU A 126 16.77 -9.58 -26.10
C LEU A 126 16.44 -10.34 -27.40
N ASN A 127 15.89 -11.56 -27.25
CA ASN A 127 15.34 -12.35 -28.37
C ASN A 127 14.14 -11.62 -29.02
N GLU A 128 13.94 -11.80 -30.34
CA GLU A 128 12.96 -11.05 -31.15
C GLU A 128 11.52 -11.08 -30.60
N ASP A 129 11.13 -12.16 -29.91
CA ASP A 129 9.78 -12.38 -29.38
C ASP A 129 9.36 -11.46 -28.22
N LYS A 130 10.27 -10.60 -27.70
CA LYS A 130 10.00 -9.69 -26.56
C LYS A 130 10.14 -8.20 -26.89
N LYS A 131 10.19 -7.80 -28.16
CA LYS A 131 10.33 -6.39 -28.57
C LYS A 131 9.23 -5.46 -28.02
N ASP A 132 7.99 -5.94 -27.86
CA ASP A 132 6.91 -5.13 -27.29
C ASP A 132 7.08 -4.81 -25.79
N SER A 133 8.03 -5.47 -25.12
CA SER A 133 8.36 -5.24 -23.71
C SER A 133 9.42 -4.16 -23.50
N LEU A 134 9.98 -3.60 -24.58
CA LEU A 134 11.07 -2.63 -24.52
C LEU A 134 10.59 -1.33 -23.88
N LYS A 135 11.18 -0.99 -22.73
CA LYS A 135 10.91 0.25 -22.00
C LYS A 135 12.13 1.15 -22.03
N TRP A 136 11.91 2.46 -22.05
CA TRP A 136 12.97 3.45 -21.83
C TRP A 136 12.64 4.25 -20.57
N CYS A 137 13.65 4.80 -19.90
CA CYS A 137 13.44 5.46 -18.62
C CYS A 137 13.75 6.96 -18.68
N CYS A 138 13.09 7.73 -17.83
CA CYS A 138 13.41 9.15 -17.65
C CYS A 138 14.84 9.33 -17.08
N PRO A 139 15.68 10.21 -17.66
CA PRO A 139 17.04 10.45 -17.13
C PRO A 139 17.08 10.91 -15.67
N LYS A 140 16.08 11.67 -15.21
CA LYS A 140 16.04 12.22 -13.84
C LYS A 140 15.50 11.22 -12.81
N CYS A 141 14.32 10.66 -13.07
CA CYS A 141 13.60 9.84 -12.07
C CYS A 141 13.59 8.34 -12.37
N ARG A 142 14.15 7.92 -13.50
CA ARG A 142 14.15 6.52 -13.98
C ARG A 142 12.76 5.90 -14.09
N PHE A 143 11.70 6.70 -14.18
CA PHE A 143 10.36 6.20 -14.48
C PHE A 143 10.32 5.58 -15.87
N ASP A 144 9.79 4.36 -15.97
CA ASP A 144 9.73 3.58 -17.20
C ASP A 144 8.57 3.98 -18.08
N TYR A 145 8.86 4.19 -19.35
CA TYR A 145 7.92 4.44 -20.43
C TYR A 145 7.93 3.28 -21.42
N GLY A 146 6.75 2.91 -21.91
CA GLY A 146 6.63 1.97 -23.02
C GLY A 146 7.10 2.55 -24.36
N PRO A 147 7.22 1.71 -25.40
CA PRO A 147 7.74 2.11 -26.70
C PRO A 147 6.83 3.15 -27.39
N SER A 148 5.51 3.05 -27.18
CA SER A 148 4.51 3.99 -27.71
C SER A 148 4.62 5.41 -27.12
N LYS A 149 5.28 5.56 -25.98
CA LYS A 149 5.45 6.85 -25.27
C LYS A 149 6.75 7.56 -25.64
N GLN A 150 7.48 7.06 -26.65
CA GLN A 150 8.66 7.72 -27.16
C GLN A 150 8.33 9.16 -27.63
N PRO A 151 9.07 10.18 -27.19
CA PRO A 151 8.74 11.56 -27.48
C PRO A 151 9.01 11.91 -28.94
N SER A 152 8.00 11.91 -29.81
CA SER A 152 8.15 12.26 -31.23
C SER A 152 7.80 13.72 -31.53
N LYS A 153 6.85 14.26 -30.80
CA LYS A 153 6.23 15.57 -31.04
C LYS A 153 6.38 16.48 -29.85
N TYR A 154 6.38 17.78 -30.11
CA TYR A 154 6.40 18.83 -29.10
C TYR A 154 4.97 19.19 -28.71
N PHE A 155 4.62 19.01 -27.44
CA PHE A 155 3.31 19.36 -26.90
C PHE A 155 3.44 20.34 -25.75
N CYS A 156 2.38 21.12 -25.52
CA CYS A 156 2.26 21.92 -24.30
C CYS A 156 2.15 21.03 -23.05
N PHE A 157 2.35 21.61 -21.85
CA PHE A 157 2.31 20.84 -20.59
C PHE A 157 1.02 20.05 -20.36
N CYS A 158 -0.13 20.56 -20.85
CA CYS A 158 -1.40 19.83 -20.75
C CYS A 158 -1.59 18.72 -21.80
N GLY A 159 -0.73 18.64 -22.82
CA GLY A 159 -0.77 17.64 -23.89
C GLY A 159 -1.82 17.88 -24.98
N LYS A 160 -2.59 18.97 -24.90
CA LYS A 160 -3.72 19.24 -25.82
C LYS A 160 -3.31 19.90 -27.14
N VAL A 161 -2.23 20.67 -27.15
CA VAL A 161 -1.79 21.46 -28.31
C VAL A 161 -0.39 21.01 -28.70
N GLU A 162 -0.26 20.59 -29.95
CA GLU A 162 1.02 20.31 -30.61
C GLU A 162 1.65 21.64 -31.06
N ASN A 163 2.94 21.84 -30.79
CA ASN A 163 3.69 23.07 -31.06
C ASN A 163 2.97 24.35 -30.58
N PRO A 164 2.84 24.56 -29.25
CA PRO A 164 2.20 25.76 -28.72
C PRO A 164 2.89 27.03 -29.24
N VAL A 165 2.08 28.02 -29.64
CA VAL A 165 2.56 29.33 -30.09
C VAL A 165 3.11 30.08 -28.88
N TYR A 166 4.26 30.70 -29.05
CA TYR A 166 4.84 31.58 -28.03
C TYR A 166 4.01 32.85 -27.87
N ASP A 167 3.67 33.19 -26.63
CA ASP A 167 2.95 34.39 -26.24
C ASP A 167 3.56 34.91 -24.93
N SER A 168 3.92 36.19 -24.89
CA SER A 168 4.62 36.77 -23.74
C SER A 168 3.76 36.83 -22.46
N TRP A 169 2.43 36.72 -22.56
CA TRP A 169 1.51 36.73 -21.41
C TRP A 169 1.19 35.32 -20.90
N ASN A 170 1.62 34.28 -21.62
CA ASN A 170 1.45 32.90 -21.22
C ASN A 170 2.76 32.32 -20.67
N VAL A 171 2.63 31.34 -19.77
CA VAL A 171 3.79 30.58 -19.31
C VAL A 171 4.46 29.91 -20.52
N PRO A 172 5.80 30.01 -20.70
CA PRO A 172 6.49 29.39 -21.83
C PRO A 172 6.12 27.93 -22.00
N HIS A 173 6.03 27.46 -23.25
CA HIS A 173 5.62 26.09 -23.60
C HIS A 173 4.19 25.70 -23.16
N SER A 174 3.37 26.66 -22.74
CA SER A 174 1.97 26.46 -22.37
C SER A 174 1.05 26.87 -23.50
N CYS A 175 -0.16 26.29 -23.56
CA CYS A 175 -1.13 26.64 -24.59
C CYS A 175 -2.12 27.76 -24.20
N GLY A 176 -1.97 28.38 -23.03
CA GLY A 176 -2.86 29.45 -22.52
C GLY A 176 -4.31 29.03 -22.19
N LYS A 177 -4.74 27.81 -22.54
CA LYS A 177 -6.07 27.25 -22.24
C LYS A 177 -6.11 26.60 -20.85
N THR A 178 -7.30 26.28 -20.37
CA THR A 178 -7.50 25.45 -19.16
C THR A 178 -6.78 24.11 -19.28
N CYS A 179 -6.19 23.64 -18.19
CA CYS A 179 -5.40 22.41 -18.13
C CYS A 179 -6.31 21.18 -18.33
N ASP A 180 -7.45 21.12 -17.65
CA ASP A 180 -8.44 20.02 -17.65
C ASP A 180 -7.87 18.61 -17.43
N LYS A 181 -6.63 18.47 -16.95
CA LYS A 181 -6.09 17.18 -16.54
C LYS A 181 -6.93 16.61 -15.39
N LYS A 182 -7.10 15.30 -15.40
CA LYS A 182 -7.68 14.57 -14.26
C LYS A 182 -6.78 14.76 -13.04
N LEU A 183 -7.37 15.22 -11.94
CA LEU A 183 -6.65 15.41 -10.70
C LEU A 183 -6.34 14.06 -10.05
N LYS A 184 -5.20 13.98 -9.35
CA LYS A 184 -4.82 12.83 -8.54
C LYS A 184 -4.87 13.24 -7.05
N PRO A 185 -5.59 12.53 -6.17
CA PRO A 185 -6.42 11.34 -6.42
C PRO A 185 -7.65 11.64 -7.29
N GLU A 186 -8.13 10.62 -8.02
CA GLU A 186 -9.30 10.78 -8.89
C GLU A 186 -10.54 11.11 -8.07
N CYS A 187 -11.04 12.33 -8.23
CA CYS A 187 -12.21 12.85 -7.54
C CYS A 187 -13.38 13.20 -8.47
N GLY A 188 -13.27 12.83 -9.75
CA GLY A 188 -14.25 13.20 -10.78
C GLY A 188 -14.14 14.66 -11.26
N HIS A 189 -13.23 15.44 -10.71
CA HIS A 189 -12.97 16.83 -11.11
C HIS A 189 -11.68 16.97 -11.92
N THR A 190 -11.65 18.00 -12.76
CA THR A 190 -10.50 18.36 -13.60
C THR A 190 -9.79 19.60 -13.07
N CYS A 191 -8.52 19.75 -13.44
CA CYS A 191 -7.73 20.94 -13.12
C CYS A 191 -8.32 22.18 -13.81
N CYS A 192 -8.68 23.19 -13.01
CA CYS A 192 -9.27 24.45 -13.47
C CYS A 192 -8.22 25.55 -13.74
N LEU A 193 -6.93 25.28 -13.49
CA LEU A 193 -5.86 26.22 -13.80
C LEU A 193 -5.61 26.30 -15.30
N LEU A 194 -4.99 27.39 -15.75
CA LEU A 194 -4.41 27.45 -17.09
C LEU A 194 -3.32 26.39 -17.25
N CYS A 195 -2.96 26.04 -18.48
CA CYS A 195 -1.87 25.13 -18.79
C CYS A 195 -0.62 25.57 -18.03
N HIS A 196 -0.15 24.73 -17.13
CA HIS A 196 0.91 25.02 -16.19
C HIS A 196 1.96 23.90 -16.22
N PRO A 197 3.23 24.20 -15.91
CA PRO A 197 4.25 23.19 -15.71
C PRO A 197 3.97 22.40 -14.42
N GLY A 198 4.55 21.20 -14.30
CA GLY A 198 4.46 20.43 -13.06
C GLY A 198 3.16 19.69 -12.79
N PRO A 199 3.03 19.11 -11.58
CA PRO A 199 1.83 18.42 -11.14
C PRO A 199 0.66 19.39 -10.95
N CYS A 200 -0.56 18.90 -11.19
CA CYS A 200 -1.76 19.67 -10.86
C CYS A 200 -1.94 19.74 -9.33
N PRO A 201 -2.32 20.90 -8.78
CA PRO A 201 -2.63 21.02 -7.35
C PRO A 201 -3.87 20.19 -6.97
N PRO A 202 -4.09 19.94 -5.66
CA PRO A 202 -5.27 19.21 -5.19
C PRO A 202 -6.58 19.89 -5.60
N CYS A 203 -7.68 19.15 -5.60
CA CYS A 203 -8.97 19.68 -6.05
C CYS A 203 -9.44 20.86 -5.17
N PRO A 204 -9.66 22.06 -5.75
CA PRO A 204 -10.11 23.22 -4.98
C PRO A 204 -11.62 23.18 -4.71
N LYS A 205 -12.38 22.26 -5.32
CA LYS A 205 -13.84 22.22 -5.17
C LYS A 205 -14.23 21.78 -3.76
N THR A 206 -15.30 22.36 -3.25
CA THR A 206 -15.90 22.01 -1.96
C THR A 206 -17.08 21.07 -2.19
N VAL A 207 -17.16 20.01 -1.41
CA VAL A 207 -18.16 18.95 -1.51
C VAL A 207 -18.79 18.70 -0.13
N LEU A 208 -20.04 18.24 -0.12
CA LEU A 208 -20.77 17.95 1.10
C LEU A 208 -20.51 16.50 1.52
N VAL A 209 -19.79 16.29 2.62
CA VAL A 209 -19.32 14.97 3.05
C VAL A 209 -19.86 14.57 4.41
N SER A 210 -20.22 13.29 4.56
CA SER A 210 -20.54 12.67 5.85
C SER A 210 -19.27 12.20 6.55
N CYS A 211 -19.28 12.20 7.87
CA CYS A 211 -18.19 11.64 8.67
C CYS A 211 -18.00 10.13 8.36
N CYS A 212 -16.80 9.59 8.56
CA CYS A 212 -16.52 8.15 8.42
C CYS A 212 -17.46 7.26 9.27
N CYS A 213 -17.99 7.76 10.39
CA CYS A 213 -18.98 7.05 11.20
C CYS A 213 -20.42 7.13 10.64
N SER A 214 -20.68 7.99 9.66
CA SER A 214 -22.00 8.31 9.08
C SER A 214 -23.08 8.83 10.05
N LYS A 215 -22.73 9.06 11.33
CA LYS A 215 -23.67 9.53 12.36
C LYS A 215 -23.80 11.05 12.43
N SER A 216 -22.79 11.78 11.97
CA SER A 216 -22.80 13.25 12.02
C SER A 216 -23.44 13.85 10.79
N ALA A 217 -24.06 15.02 10.96
CA ALA A 217 -24.59 15.81 9.85
C ALA A 217 -23.50 16.05 8.80
N LYS A 218 -23.92 16.18 7.54
CA LYS A 218 -22.98 16.42 6.45
C LYS A 218 -22.37 17.81 6.59
N VAL A 219 -21.06 17.91 6.38
CA VAL A 219 -20.31 19.16 6.48
C VAL A 219 -19.68 19.49 5.13
N SER A 220 -19.65 20.77 4.79
CA SER A 220 -18.97 21.27 3.58
C SER A 220 -17.46 21.20 3.80
N ARG A 221 -16.76 20.37 3.03
CA ARG A 221 -15.29 20.23 3.08
C ARG A 221 -14.68 20.25 1.69
N ARG A 222 -13.40 20.57 1.57
CA ARG A 222 -12.67 20.47 0.30
C ARG A 222 -12.66 19.02 -0.19
N CYS A 223 -12.73 18.86 -1.51
CA CYS A 223 -12.76 17.54 -2.14
C CYS A 223 -11.47 16.74 -1.91
N SER A 224 -10.32 17.40 -1.75
CA SER A 224 -9.06 16.76 -1.35
C SER A 224 -9.13 16.15 0.05
N ALA A 225 -9.84 16.80 0.98
CA ALA A 225 -10.02 16.40 2.37
C ALA A 225 -11.45 15.91 2.64
N LYS A 226 -11.93 15.00 1.78
CA LYS A 226 -13.29 14.43 1.86
C LYS A 226 -13.50 13.61 3.13
N GLU A 227 -12.45 12.95 3.61
CA GLU A 227 -12.49 12.07 4.79
C GLU A 227 -12.30 12.91 6.04
N TRP A 228 -13.18 12.71 7.02
CA TRP A 228 -13.13 13.44 8.27
C TRP A 228 -13.77 12.66 9.42
N LEU A 229 -13.23 12.90 10.61
CA LEU A 229 -13.68 12.33 11.86
C LEU A 229 -14.40 13.41 12.66
N CYS A 230 -15.58 13.10 13.18
CA CYS A 230 -16.40 14.09 13.88
C CYS A 230 -16.03 14.29 15.35
N GLY A 231 -15.06 13.53 15.87
CA GLY A 231 -14.67 13.54 17.29
C GLY A 231 -15.72 13.00 18.27
N LYS A 232 -16.98 12.80 17.85
CA LYS A 232 -18.02 12.18 18.69
C LYS A 232 -17.68 10.74 19.03
N LYS A 233 -18.14 10.23 20.17
CA LYS A 233 -17.95 8.83 20.57
C LYS A 233 -18.52 7.88 19.50
N CYS A 234 -17.77 6.82 19.18
CA CYS A 234 -18.11 5.91 18.10
C CYS A 234 -19.40 5.11 18.39
N GLU A 235 -19.56 4.59 19.62
CA GLU A 235 -20.71 3.81 20.11
C GLU A 235 -21.10 2.58 19.26
N LYS A 236 -20.28 2.20 18.28
CA LYS A 236 -20.43 0.95 17.53
C LYS A 236 -20.25 -0.24 18.47
N LEU A 237 -21.00 -1.31 18.22
CA LEU A 237 -20.89 -2.53 18.99
C LEU A 237 -19.52 -3.18 18.74
N LEU A 238 -18.75 -3.43 19.81
CA LEU A 238 -17.43 -4.06 19.72
C LEU A 238 -17.56 -5.54 19.34
N CYS A 239 -16.45 -6.17 18.97
CA CYS A 239 -16.39 -7.60 18.61
C CYS A 239 -16.98 -8.53 19.69
N CYS A 240 -16.94 -8.13 20.96
CA CYS A 240 -17.55 -8.86 22.07
C CYS A 240 -19.09 -8.86 22.07
N LYS A 241 -19.75 -8.12 21.17
CA LYS A 241 -21.22 -7.97 21.03
C LYS A 241 -21.98 -7.47 22.27
N ILE A 242 -21.29 -7.18 23.38
CA ILE A 242 -21.89 -6.70 24.64
C ILE A 242 -21.55 -5.22 24.86
N HIS A 243 -20.31 -4.81 24.59
CA HIS A 243 -19.83 -3.46 24.87
C HIS A 243 -19.81 -2.59 23.61
N ARG A 244 -19.96 -1.27 23.82
CA ARG A 244 -19.90 -0.25 22.77
C ARG A 244 -18.53 0.44 22.79
N CYS A 245 -18.08 0.89 21.62
CA CYS A 245 -16.83 1.61 21.48
C CYS A 245 -16.92 3.00 22.15
N GLU A 246 -16.05 3.26 23.12
CA GLU A 246 -15.97 4.53 23.85
C GLU A 246 -14.96 5.52 23.25
N VAL A 247 -14.12 5.05 22.31
CA VAL A 247 -13.13 5.87 21.62
C VAL A 247 -13.85 6.91 20.74
N PRO A 248 -13.29 8.14 20.62
CA PRO A 248 -13.73 9.11 19.62
C PRO A 248 -13.81 8.49 18.23
N CYS A 249 -14.62 9.10 17.36
CA CYS A 249 -14.78 8.67 15.98
C CYS A 249 -13.40 8.46 15.35
N HIS A 250 -13.11 7.23 14.95
CA HIS A 250 -11.83 6.80 14.44
C HIS A 250 -12.01 6.21 13.05
N GLU A 251 -10.90 6.10 12.33
CA GLU A 251 -10.83 5.39 11.06
C GLU A 251 -10.73 3.87 11.30
N GLY A 252 -11.26 3.07 10.37
CA GLY A 252 -11.12 1.61 10.42
C GLY A 252 -12.02 0.88 11.45
N PRO A 253 -11.75 -0.42 11.69
CA PRO A 253 -12.51 -1.25 12.63
C PRO A 253 -12.28 -0.78 14.08
N CYS A 254 -13.29 -0.99 14.94
CA CYS A 254 -13.17 -0.60 16.36
C CYS A 254 -12.09 -1.42 17.08
N PRO A 255 -11.34 -0.81 18.01
CA PRO A 255 -10.35 -1.52 18.80
C PRO A 255 -11.02 -2.63 19.64
N PRO A 256 -10.26 -3.68 20.02
CA PRO A 256 -10.79 -4.76 20.85
C PRO A 256 -11.31 -4.23 22.19
N CYS A 257 -12.28 -4.94 22.75
CA CYS A 257 -12.86 -4.55 24.04
C CYS A 257 -11.80 -4.65 25.16
N ASN A 258 -11.59 -3.55 25.88
CA ASN A 258 -10.68 -3.45 27.02
C ASN A 258 -11.25 -4.04 28.33
N ARG A 259 -12.52 -4.46 28.34
CA ARG A 259 -13.18 -5.00 29.53
C ARG A 259 -12.98 -6.50 29.64
N GLN A 260 -13.03 -6.98 30.88
CA GLN A 260 -13.07 -8.41 31.19
C GLN A 260 -14.49 -8.84 31.57
N SER A 261 -14.84 -10.09 31.25
CA SER A 261 -16.11 -10.71 31.62
C SER A 261 -15.86 -12.06 32.26
N LYS A 262 -16.76 -12.49 33.14
CA LYS A 262 -16.76 -13.85 33.69
C LYS A 262 -17.22 -14.81 32.60
N GLN A 263 -16.30 -15.60 32.07
CA GLN A 263 -16.58 -16.53 30.98
C GLN A 263 -16.48 -17.97 31.48
N LYS A 264 -17.48 -18.79 31.16
CA LYS A 264 -17.45 -20.24 31.39
C LYS A 264 -16.53 -20.89 30.36
N CYS A 265 -15.72 -21.84 30.80
CA CYS A 265 -14.93 -22.69 29.93
C CYS A 265 -15.83 -23.44 28.94
N GLN A 266 -15.32 -23.82 27.78
CA GLN A 266 -16.06 -24.63 26.80
C GLN A 266 -16.59 -25.95 27.40
N CYS A 267 -15.89 -26.56 28.35
CA CYS A 267 -16.40 -27.74 29.08
C CYS A 267 -17.40 -27.43 30.21
N GLY A 268 -17.71 -26.17 30.48
CA GLY A 268 -18.60 -25.71 31.55
C GLY A 268 -18.04 -25.81 32.99
N SER A 269 -16.87 -26.45 33.18
CA SER A 269 -16.37 -26.80 34.52
C SER A 269 -15.73 -25.64 35.30
N ARG A 270 -15.23 -24.60 34.62
CA ARG A 270 -14.52 -23.48 35.25
C ARG A 270 -15.05 -22.15 34.75
N VAL A 271 -15.08 -21.15 35.63
CA VAL A 271 -15.38 -19.75 35.30
C VAL A 271 -14.15 -18.91 35.60
N SER A 272 -13.74 -18.06 34.65
CA SER A 272 -12.60 -17.16 34.84
C SER A 272 -12.89 -15.77 34.29
N LEU A 273 -12.22 -14.75 34.84
CA LEU A 273 -12.24 -13.38 34.32
C LEU A 273 -11.31 -13.30 33.11
N ARG A 274 -11.88 -13.07 31.94
CA ARG A 274 -11.19 -13.11 30.66
C ARG A 274 -11.56 -11.89 29.81
N PRO A 275 -10.68 -11.44 28.90
CA PRO A 275 -11.02 -10.34 27.99
C PRO A 275 -12.29 -10.65 27.20
N CYS A 276 -13.18 -9.67 27.09
CA CYS A 276 -14.47 -9.88 26.41
C CYS A 276 -14.32 -10.20 24.92
N TYR A 277 -13.22 -9.78 24.29
CA TYR A 277 -12.97 -10.02 22.86
C TYR A 277 -12.61 -11.49 22.55
N SER A 278 -12.25 -12.30 23.54
CA SER A 278 -11.87 -13.71 23.39
C SER A 278 -12.77 -14.66 24.20
N PRO A 279 -14.07 -14.77 23.85
CA PRO A 279 -15.04 -15.54 24.63
C PRO A 279 -14.85 -17.06 24.63
N LYS A 280 -14.18 -17.61 23.62
CA LYS A 280 -13.90 -19.04 23.54
C LYS A 280 -12.64 -19.37 24.34
N TRP A 281 -12.77 -20.29 25.30
CA TRP A 281 -11.63 -20.74 26.07
C TRP A 281 -11.76 -22.14 26.66
N GLN A 282 -10.62 -22.81 26.78
CA GLN A 282 -10.46 -24.13 27.38
C GLN A 282 -9.60 -23.99 28.64
N CYS A 283 -9.93 -24.75 29.68
CA CYS A 283 -9.20 -24.77 30.94
C CYS A 283 -8.24 -25.95 30.98
N ASP A 284 -7.22 -25.91 31.81
CA ASP A 284 -6.21 -26.98 31.88
C ASP A 284 -6.68 -28.23 32.64
N LYS A 285 -7.99 -28.39 32.85
CA LYS A 285 -8.57 -29.54 33.55
C LYS A 285 -8.68 -30.72 32.58
N VAL A 286 -8.18 -31.89 33.00
CA VAL A 286 -8.40 -33.16 32.30
C VAL A 286 -9.90 -33.48 32.27
N CYS A 287 -10.40 -33.95 31.11
CA CYS A 287 -11.82 -34.17 30.88
C CYS A 287 -12.40 -35.25 31.81
N SER A 288 -11.71 -36.39 31.95
CA SER A 288 -12.05 -37.53 32.82
C SER A 288 -13.48 -38.06 32.67
N LYS A 289 -14.16 -37.77 31.56
CA LYS A 289 -15.47 -38.38 31.24
C LYS A 289 -15.27 -39.84 30.84
N PRO A 290 -16.21 -40.74 31.19
CA PRO A 290 -16.17 -42.12 30.72
C PRO A 290 -16.27 -42.12 29.19
N LEU A 291 -15.35 -42.83 28.53
CA LEU A 291 -15.39 -43.10 27.10
C LEU A 291 -16.52 -44.09 26.78
N ASP A 292 -16.94 -44.17 25.52
CA ASP A 292 -18.06 -45.02 25.08
C ASP A 292 -17.90 -46.51 25.42
N CYS A 293 -16.67 -46.95 25.67
CA CYS A 293 -16.39 -48.30 26.14
C CYS A 293 -16.78 -48.58 27.61
N GLY A 294 -17.18 -47.56 28.38
CA GLY A 294 -17.64 -47.65 29.77
C GLY A 294 -16.57 -48.00 30.81
N LYS A 295 -15.34 -48.35 30.38
CA LYS A 295 -14.25 -48.80 31.26
C LYS A 295 -13.03 -47.87 31.30
N HIS A 296 -12.93 -46.95 30.34
CA HIS A 296 -11.82 -45.99 30.24
C HIS A 296 -12.33 -44.56 30.39
N TYR A 297 -11.47 -43.66 30.83
CA TYR A 297 -11.75 -42.24 31.00
C TYR A 297 -10.95 -41.40 30.01
N CYS A 298 -11.50 -40.27 29.58
CA CYS A 298 -10.83 -39.35 28.68
C CYS A 298 -9.64 -38.64 29.37
N GLU A 299 -8.44 -38.85 28.85
CA GLU A 299 -7.19 -38.24 29.34
C GLU A 299 -6.87 -36.88 28.71
N ASN A 300 -7.66 -36.45 27.71
CA ASN A 300 -7.44 -35.16 27.07
C ASN A 300 -7.70 -33.98 28.03
N ILE A 301 -6.86 -32.96 27.92
CA ILE A 301 -7.11 -31.64 28.50
C ILE A 301 -8.38 -31.08 27.86
N CYS A 302 -9.23 -30.44 28.66
CA CYS A 302 -10.51 -29.83 28.28
C CYS A 302 -10.64 -29.53 26.78
N HIS A 303 -11.44 -30.34 26.09
CA HIS A 303 -11.72 -30.16 24.68
C HIS A 303 -13.20 -29.76 24.47
N GLU A 304 -13.49 -29.21 23.29
CA GLU A 304 -14.85 -28.97 22.81
C GLU A 304 -15.38 -30.27 22.18
N GLY A 305 -16.67 -30.59 22.39
CA GLY A 305 -17.33 -31.75 21.76
C GLY A 305 -17.25 -33.08 22.51
N THR A 306 -17.57 -34.16 21.79
CA THR A 306 -17.55 -35.55 22.29
C THR A 306 -16.12 -36.02 22.55
N CYS A 307 -15.93 -36.87 23.55
CA CYS A 307 -14.62 -37.47 23.81
C CYS A 307 -14.19 -38.35 22.63
N PRO A 308 -12.87 -38.47 22.35
CA PRO A 308 -12.40 -39.40 21.33
C PRO A 308 -12.79 -40.83 21.69
N ASP A 309 -12.90 -41.68 20.67
CA ASP A 309 -13.11 -43.11 20.89
C ASP A 309 -11.99 -43.70 21.75
N CYS A 310 -12.33 -44.74 22.50
CA CYS A 310 -11.32 -45.44 23.28
C CYS A 310 -10.26 -46.04 22.33
N PRO A 311 -8.96 -45.76 22.54
CA PRO A 311 -7.89 -46.19 21.64
C PRO A 311 -7.84 -47.72 21.49
N ASN A 312 -8.34 -48.45 22.49
CA ASN A 312 -8.39 -49.90 22.51
C ASN A 312 -9.77 -50.47 22.14
N SER A 313 -10.74 -49.63 21.76
CA SER A 313 -12.07 -50.06 21.32
C SER A 313 -12.13 -50.15 19.81
N GLY A 314 -12.64 -51.27 19.30
CA GLY A 314 -12.73 -51.55 17.87
C GLY A 314 -11.82 -52.71 17.42
N PRO A 315 -11.73 -52.96 16.09
CA PRO A 315 -10.88 -54.01 15.55
C PRO A 315 -9.41 -53.66 15.77
N ARG A 316 -8.71 -54.50 16.54
CA ARG A 316 -7.28 -54.37 16.80
C ARG A 316 -6.53 -55.49 16.09
N SER A 317 -5.43 -55.15 15.43
CA SER A 317 -4.61 -56.13 14.73
C SER A 317 -3.66 -56.86 15.67
N CYS A 318 -3.29 -58.11 15.33
CA CYS A 318 -2.12 -58.77 15.92
C CYS A 318 -0.90 -57.82 15.87
N PRO A 319 0.12 -58.05 16.71
CA PRO A 319 1.42 -57.34 16.61
C PRO A 319 2.02 -57.34 15.19
N CYS A 320 1.67 -58.35 14.39
CA CYS A 320 2.05 -58.55 13.00
C CYS A 320 1.18 -57.83 11.94
N GLY A 321 0.07 -57.20 12.31
CA GLY A 321 -0.89 -56.56 11.39
C GLY A 321 -1.82 -57.49 10.59
N LYS A 322 -1.54 -58.79 10.50
CA LYS A 322 -2.23 -59.73 9.58
C LYS A 322 -3.66 -60.15 9.99
N LYS A 323 -3.93 -60.36 11.28
CA LYS A 323 -5.27 -60.72 11.77
C LYS A 323 -5.84 -59.56 12.57
N MET A 324 -7.06 -59.15 12.26
CA MET A 324 -7.84 -58.21 13.07
C MET A 324 -8.76 -58.99 13.98
N VAL A 325 -8.75 -58.65 15.26
CA VAL A 325 -9.61 -59.24 16.27
C VAL A 325 -10.37 -58.12 16.97
N VAL A 326 -11.68 -58.30 17.14
CA VAL A 326 -12.50 -57.40 17.95
C VAL A 326 -12.54 -57.99 19.36
N LEU A 327 -11.74 -57.41 20.26
CA LEU A 327 -11.68 -57.80 21.66
C LEU A 327 -12.11 -56.62 22.54
N PRO A 328 -12.68 -56.88 23.74
CA PRO A 328 -12.94 -55.84 24.72
C PRO A 328 -11.70 -54.99 24.97
N CYS A 329 -11.87 -53.68 25.13
CA CYS A 329 -10.76 -52.74 25.33
C CYS A 329 -9.86 -53.01 26.55
N THR A 330 -10.24 -53.95 27.42
CA THR A 330 -9.49 -54.41 28.61
C THR A 330 -8.57 -55.60 28.36
N GLU A 331 -8.65 -56.23 27.19
CA GLU A 331 -7.85 -57.41 26.85
C GLU A 331 -6.82 -57.03 25.80
N ASP A 332 -5.58 -57.51 25.94
CA ASP A 332 -4.56 -57.29 24.93
C ASP A 332 -4.72 -58.29 23.76
N VAL A 333 -4.38 -57.84 22.54
CA VAL A 333 -4.48 -58.70 21.36
C VAL A 333 -3.36 -59.75 21.38
N SER A 334 -3.75 -61.01 21.38
CA SER A 334 -2.82 -62.13 21.34
C SER A 334 -2.02 -62.20 20.03
N THR A 335 -0.86 -62.87 20.06
CA THR A 335 -0.15 -63.21 18.83
C THR A 335 -1.00 -64.15 17.97
N CYS A 336 -0.98 -63.98 16.64
CA CYS A 336 -1.87 -64.73 15.74
C CYS A 336 -1.41 -66.16 15.43
N GLY A 337 -0.23 -66.55 15.92
CA GLY A 337 0.42 -67.84 15.66
C GLY A 337 1.10 -67.97 14.29
N ASP A 338 0.82 -67.08 13.34
CA ASP A 338 1.42 -67.12 11.99
C ASP A 338 2.82 -66.49 11.96
N THR A 339 3.59 -66.77 10.91
CA THR A 339 4.88 -66.10 10.66
C THR A 339 4.68 -64.59 10.53
N CYS A 340 5.49 -63.80 11.22
CA CYS A 340 5.32 -62.35 11.33
C CYS A 340 5.37 -61.66 9.96
N ASN A 341 6.37 -61.98 9.13
CA ASN A 341 6.66 -61.37 7.82
C ASN A 341 6.69 -59.84 7.81
N LYS A 342 6.78 -59.19 8.97
CA LYS A 342 6.94 -57.74 9.05
C LYS A 342 8.29 -57.37 8.45
N LEU A 343 8.32 -56.29 7.67
CA LEU A 343 9.56 -55.80 7.08
C LEU A 343 10.50 -55.33 8.21
N LEU A 344 11.73 -55.81 8.17
CA LEU A 344 12.79 -55.44 9.11
C LEU A 344 13.29 -54.01 8.79
N GLU A 345 14.00 -53.36 9.74
CA GLU A 345 14.55 -52.01 9.56
C GLU A 345 15.47 -51.86 8.33
N CYS A 346 15.95 -52.97 7.77
CA CYS A 346 16.76 -52.97 6.54
C CYS A 346 15.94 -52.93 5.25
N ASP A 347 14.60 -52.89 5.32
CA ASP A 347 13.61 -52.83 4.23
C ASP A 347 13.71 -53.91 3.13
N LEU A 348 14.69 -54.81 3.23
CA LEU A 348 14.99 -55.85 2.24
C LEU A 348 14.65 -57.26 2.75
N HIS A 349 14.49 -57.43 4.06
CA HIS A 349 14.23 -58.73 4.68
C HIS A 349 12.94 -58.71 5.49
N THR A 350 12.21 -59.82 5.45
CA THR A 350 10.98 -60.02 6.25
C THR A 350 11.26 -60.91 7.45
N CYS A 351 10.66 -60.59 8.60
CA CYS A 351 10.78 -61.39 9.82
C CYS A 351 10.23 -62.81 9.62
N SER A 352 11.08 -63.82 9.78
CA SER A 352 10.75 -65.25 9.66
C SER A 352 10.27 -65.89 10.97
N GLU A 353 10.25 -65.14 12.07
CA GLU A 353 9.76 -65.64 13.35
C GLU A 353 8.22 -65.70 13.38
N ARG A 354 7.67 -66.52 14.28
CA ARG A 354 6.23 -66.49 14.58
C ARG A 354 5.87 -65.13 15.17
N CYS A 355 4.62 -64.70 14.97
CA CYS A 355 4.09 -63.46 15.54
C CYS A 355 4.48 -63.37 17.01
N HIS A 356 5.24 -62.33 17.35
CA HIS A 356 5.78 -62.10 18.68
C HIS A 356 5.41 -60.68 19.13
N TYR A 357 5.55 -60.42 20.42
CA TYR A 357 5.46 -59.07 20.96
C TYR A 357 6.83 -58.40 20.89
N GLY A 358 6.88 -57.09 20.63
CA GLY A 358 8.15 -56.33 20.51
C GLY A 358 8.73 -56.25 19.09
N PRO A 359 9.90 -55.60 18.91
CA PRO A 359 10.54 -55.39 17.61
C PRO A 359 11.08 -56.69 17.02
N CYS A 360 11.02 -56.84 15.69
CA CYS A 360 11.57 -58.01 14.97
C CYS A 360 13.11 -58.01 15.04
N GLY A 361 13.73 -59.16 15.32
CA GLY A 361 15.17 -59.29 15.51
C GLY A 361 16.01 -58.86 14.30
N LYS A 362 17.19 -58.27 14.54
CA LYS A 362 18.10 -57.80 13.48
C LYS A 362 18.71 -58.98 12.71
N VAL A 363 19.00 -58.79 11.42
CA VAL A 363 19.59 -59.81 10.54
C VAL A 363 20.97 -60.22 11.07
N SER A 364 21.15 -61.49 11.43
CA SER A 364 22.44 -62.07 11.80
C SER A 364 23.20 -62.49 10.54
N HIS A 365 24.19 -61.70 10.11
CA HIS A 365 25.20 -62.13 9.15
C HIS A 365 26.28 -62.97 9.88
N PRO A 366 26.77 -64.09 9.31
CA PRO A 366 27.92 -64.80 9.86
C PRO A 366 29.18 -63.92 9.75
N GLU A 367 29.91 -63.81 10.87
CA GLU A 367 31.02 -62.90 11.09
C GLU A 367 32.21 -63.15 10.15
N VAL A 368 32.70 -62.09 9.49
CA VAL A 368 34.08 -62.03 8.99
C VAL A 368 34.77 -60.87 9.72
N SER A 369 35.65 -61.24 10.64
CA SER A 369 36.42 -60.33 11.48
C SER A 369 37.50 -59.61 10.67
N THR A 370 37.46 -58.29 10.60
CA THR A 370 38.65 -57.47 10.34
C THR A 370 38.73 -56.29 11.31
N SER A 371 39.69 -56.39 12.21
CA SER A 371 40.07 -55.38 13.18
C SER A 371 40.86 -54.26 12.50
N ILE A 372 40.43 -53.01 12.62
CA ILE A 372 41.30 -51.83 12.44
C ILE A 372 41.01 -50.84 13.58
N GLN A 373 42.01 -50.68 14.45
CA GLN A 373 42.03 -49.73 15.56
C GLN A 373 42.23 -48.30 15.03
N HIS A 374 41.40 -47.36 15.49
CA HIS A 374 41.59 -45.92 15.30
C HIS A 374 42.35 -45.33 16.50
N THR A 375 43.38 -44.52 16.23
CA THR A 375 44.00 -43.57 17.16
C THR A 375 43.19 -42.25 17.18
N PRO A 376 43.10 -41.51 18.30
CA PRO A 376 42.44 -40.22 18.32
C PRO A 376 43.43 -39.08 18.04
N ASP A 377 43.05 -38.20 17.11
CA ASP A 377 43.74 -36.95 16.82
C ASP A 377 43.00 -35.75 17.47
N ASN A 378 43.81 -34.76 17.78
CA ASN A 378 43.64 -33.66 18.72
C ASN A 378 43.19 -32.39 17.98
N GLN A 379 42.09 -31.73 18.38
CA GLN A 379 41.82 -30.36 17.91
C GLN A 379 41.30 -29.43 19.01
N ARG A 380 42.05 -28.32 19.14
CA ARG A 380 41.78 -27.10 19.90
C ARG A 380 40.97 -26.13 19.03
N GLU A 381 39.99 -25.44 19.62
CA GLU A 381 39.49 -24.12 19.18
C GLU A 381 39.21 -23.32 20.48
N ILE A 382 40.09 -22.40 20.91
CA ILE A 382 40.18 -20.96 20.56
C ILE A 382 38.85 -20.21 20.76
N SER A 383 38.73 -19.67 21.98
CA SER A 383 37.82 -18.61 22.40
C SER A 383 38.38 -17.23 22.02
N SER A 384 37.57 -16.38 21.37
CA SER A 384 37.78 -14.93 21.36
C SER A 384 36.46 -14.18 21.52
N SER A 385 36.47 -13.32 22.53
CA SER A 385 35.47 -12.37 22.98
C SER A 385 35.41 -11.13 22.10
N PHE A 386 34.22 -10.55 21.91
CA PHE A 386 34.06 -9.12 21.67
C PHE A 386 32.85 -8.59 22.47
N TYR A 387 33.16 -7.74 23.45
CA TYR A 387 32.22 -6.88 24.18
C TYR A 387 32.11 -5.54 23.42
N LEU A 388 30.89 -4.99 23.37
CA LEU A 388 30.57 -3.65 22.88
C LEU A 388 30.67 -2.64 24.03
N GLU A 389 31.30 -1.50 23.77
CA GLU A 389 30.96 -0.18 24.33
C GLU A 389 30.07 0.57 23.33
#